data_AF-A0A6L2Q3W5-F1
#
_entry.id   AF-A0A6L2Q3W5-F1
#
_cell.length_a   1.000
_cell.length_b   1.000
_cell.length_c   1.000
_cell.angle_alpha   90.00
_cell.angle_beta   90.00
_cell.angle_gamma   90.00
#
_symmetry.space_group_name_H-M   'P 1'
#
loop_
_entity.id
_entity.type
_entity.pdbx_description
1 polymer ?
#
loop_
_entity_poly.entity_id
_entity_poly.type
_entity_poly.pdbx_seq_one_letter_code
_entity_poly.pdbx_strand_id
1 'polypeptide(L)'
;MALPLELKEGYNGSKLFGNASTHILNILVSENVTANFHHFCVTEANLTSAGLDRDWKVTAVNKDSQGLEFVSSFEHKQYPIYGVQFHPEKNAYEWKVANNNPHTASAILIGQYFANFFINEARKNNQQFPSSEEETRALIYNYQPAYTGNAGAKFEQCYFFTD
;
A
#
# COMPACT_ATOMS: atom_id res chain seq x y z
N MET A 1 9.41 4.35 9.84
CA MET A 1 9.66 3.17 10.70
C MET A 1 8.97 1.97 10.09
N ALA A 2 9.52 0.75 10.23
CA ALA A 2 8.85 -0.47 9.82
C ALA A 2 7.99 -1.03 10.97
N LEU A 3 6.73 -1.38 10.71
CA LEU A 3 5.77 -1.88 11.70
C LEU A 3 5.10 -3.18 11.23
N PRO A 4 4.63 -4.05 12.15
CA PRO A 4 3.65 -5.08 11.81
C PRO A 4 2.28 -4.41 11.61
N LEU A 5 1.23 -5.17 11.32
CA LEU A 5 -0.16 -4.70 11.30
C LEU A 5 -0.94 -5.27 12.49
N GLU A 6 -1.75 -4.42 13.11
CA GLU A 6 -2.77 -4.85 14.07
C GLU A 6 -4.09 -5.04 13.31
N LEU A 7 -4.37 -6.27 12.87
CA LEU A 7 -5.60 -6.59 12.12
C LEU A 7 -6.83 -6.43 13.01
N LYS A 8 -7.85 -5.72 12.53
CA LYS A 8 -9.11 -5.49 13.25
C LYS A 8 -9.99 -6.73 13.25
N GLU A 9 -10.83 -6.87 14.27
CA GLU A 9 -11.92 -7.86 14.25
C GLU A 9 -12.75 -7.73 12.95
N GLY A 10 -13.06 -8.86 12.32
CA GLY A 10 -13.77 -8.89 11.04
C GLY A 10 -12.91 -8.65 9.80
N TYR A 11 -11.57 -8.54 9.91
CA TYR A 11 -10.67 -8.47 8.75
C TYR A 11 -10.84 -9.67 7.80
N ASN A 12 -11.23 -10.84 8.32
CA ASN A 12 -11.47 -12.05 7.53
C ASN A 12 -12.60 -11.90 6.51
N GLY A 13 -13.57 -11.02 6.76
CA GLY A 13 -14.61 -10.65 5.80
C GLY A 13 -14.22 -9.49 4.88
N SER A 14 -12.96 -9.06 4.87
CA SER A 14 -12.47 -8.02 3.94
C SER A 14 -12.07 -8.61 2.60
N LYS A 15 -12.10 -7.79 1.55
CA LYS A 15 -11.57 -8.18 0.24
C LYS A 15 -10.04 -8.29 0.31
N LEU A 16 -9.39 -7.30 0.92
CA LEU A 16 -7.94 -7.18 0.96
C LEU A 16 -7.23 -8.27 1.77
N PHE A 17 -7.83 -8.78 2.86
CA PHE A 17 -7.19 -9.78 3.73
C PHE A 17 -7.98 -11.08 3.87
N GLY A 18 -9.25 -11.13 3.46
CA GLY A 18 -10.11 -12.30 3.69
C GLY A 18 -9.63 -13.57 2.98
N ASN A 19 -8.94 -13.43 1.85
CA ASN A 19 -8.36 -14.55 1.10
C ASN A 19 -6.84 -14.67 1.26
N ALA A 20 -6.24 -13.92 2.18
CA ALA A 20 -4.81 -14.04 2.47
C ALA A 20 -4.52 -15.42 3.09
N SER A 21 -3.40 -16.04 2.71
CA SER A 21 -3.00 -17.29 3.35
C SER A 21 -2.60 -17.04 4.80
N THR A 22 -2.73 -18.06 5.66
CA THR A 22 -2.28 -17.99 7.06
C THR A 22 -0.81 -17.57 7.16
N HIS A 23 0.03 -17.99 6.20
CA HIS A 23 1.43 -17.57 6.17
C HIS A 23 1.59 -16.06 5.97
N ILE A 24 0.86 -15.47 5.02
CA ILE A 24 0.87 -14.01 4.78
C ILE A 24 0.35 -13.26 6.02
N LEU A 25 -0.77 -13.72 6.60
CA LEU A 25 -1.35 -13.10 7.79
C LEU A 25 -0.37 -13.15 8.97
N ASN A 26 0.29 -14.28 9.20
CA ASN A 26 1.26 -14.44 10.28
C ASN A 26 2.43 -13.47 10.11
N ILE A 27 2.97 -13.31 8.90
CA ILE A 27 4.04 -12.34 8.62
C ILE A 27 3.54 -10.93 8.95
N LEU A 28 2.36 -10.55 8.44
CA LEU A 28 1.80 -9.20 8.63
C LEU A 28 1.65 -8.84 10.10
N VAL A 29 1.23 -9.77 10.96
CA VAL A 29 0.97 -9.47 12.39
C VAL A 29 2.20 -9.62 13.29
N SER A 30 3.25 -10.32 12.86
CA SER A 30 4.39 -10.66 13.72
C SER A 30 5.71 -10.02 13.31
N GLU A 31 5.84 -9.53 12.08
CA GLU A 31 7.09 -8.97 11.57
C GLU A 31 6.96 -7.50 11.17
N ASN A 32 8.04 -6.74 11.34
CA ASN A 32 8.10 -5.32 10.94
C ASN A 32 8.28 -5.17 9.42
N VAL A 33 7.20 -5.43 8.67
CA VAL A 33 7.22 -5.53 7.19
C VAL A 33 6.57 -4.36 6.47
N THR A 34 5.97 -3.40 7.18
CA THR A 34 5.28 -2.26 6.58
C THR A 34 6.03 -0.94 6.79
N ALA A 35 6.49 -0.32 5.70
CA ALA A 35 7.23 0.94 5.72
C ALA A 35 6.30 2.14 5.96
N ASN A 36 6.44 2.81 7.12
CA ASN A 36 5.66 3.98 7.50
C ASN A 36 6.49 5.27 7.40
N PHE A 37 6.09 6.18 6.50
CA PHE A 37 6.73 7.49 6.24
C PHE A 37 5.70 8.61 6.07
N HIS A 38 4.95 8.89 7.13
CA HIS A 38 3.90 9.90 7.16
C HIS A 38 4.00 10.74 8.45
N HIS A 39 3.48 11.96 8.39
CA HIS A 39 3.40 12.88 9.54
C HIS A 39 1.97 13.03 10.08
N PHE A 40 0.98 12.61 9.30
CA PHE A 40 -0.43 12.73 9.60
C PHE A 40 -1.08 11.37 9.38
N CYS A 41 -2.04 11.06 10.25
CA CYS A 41 -2.81 9.83 10.15
C CYS A 41 -4.30 10.14 10.36
N VAL A 42 -5.14 9.20 9.96
CA VAL A 42 -6.58 9.22 10.23
C VAL A 42 -6.89 8.21 11.32
N THR A 43 -7.68 8.60 12.32
CA THR A 43 -8.20 7.69 13.35
C THR A 43 -9.61 7.21 12.98
N GLU A 44 -10.08 6.11 13.59
CA GLU A 44 -11.47 5.68 13.43
C GLU A 44 -12.47 6.74 13.92
N ALA A 45 -12.10 7.51 14.96
CA ALA A 45 -12.89 8.63 15.45
C ALA A 45 -13.02 9.74 14.39
N ASN A 46 -11.95 10.02 13.61
CA ASN A 46 -12.02 10.98 12.51
C ASN A 46 -12.96 10.47 11.39
N LEU A 47 -12.88 9.19 11.02
CA LEU A 47 -13.79 8.60 10.03
C LEU A 47 -15.25 8.69 10.49
N THR A 48 -15.52 8.34 11.75
CA THR A 48 -16.86 8.41 12.35
C THR A 48 -17.37 9.85 12.38
N SER A 49 -16.54 10.81 12.80
CA SER A 49 -16.92 12.22 12.84
C SER A 49 -17.20 12.80 11.44
N ALA A 50 -16.56 12.28 10.40
CA ALA A 50 -16.84 12.63 9.01
C ALA A 50 -18.02 11.85 8.40
N GLY A 51 -18.60 10.91 9.16
CA GLY A 51 -19.66 10.00 8.70
C GLY A 51 -19.20 8.99 7.66
N LEU A 52 -17.89 8.75 7.52
CA LEU A 52 -17.28 7.85 6.54
C LEU A 52 -17.20 6.40 7.03
N ASP A 53 -17.35 6.17 8.33
CA ASP A 53 -17.46 4.84 8.94
C ASP A 53 -18.62 4.00 8.36
N ARG A 54 -19.65 4.65 7.79
CA ARG A 54 -20.75 3.97 7.09
C ARG A 54 -20.30 3.27 5.79
N ASP A 55 -19.34 3.85 5.08
CA ASP A 55 -18.91 3.42 3.73
C ASP A 55 -17.59 2.65 3.75
N TRP A 56 -16.74 2.96 4.72
CA TRP A 56 -15.40 2.39 4.84
C TRP A 56 -15.32 1.35 5.95
N LYS A 57 -14.58 0.29 5.69
CA LYS A 57 -14.24 -0.75 6.65
C LYS A 57 -12.76 -0.62 6.98
N VAL A 58 -12.45 -0.31 8.24
CA VAL A 58 -11.08 -0.37 8.74
C VAL A 58 -10.71 -1.84 8.92
N THR A 59 -9.57 -2.23 8.36
CA THR A 59 -9.11 -3.63 8.32
C THR A 59 -7.84 -3.84 9.13
N ALA A 60 -7.03 -2.79 9.30
CA ALA A 60 -5.88 -2.81 10.18
C ALA A 60 -5.63 -1.42 10.80
N VAL A 61 -5.02 -1.42 11.98
CA VAL A 61 -4.54 -0.23 12.68
C VAL A 61 -3.07 -0.39 13.06
N ASN A 62 -2.47 0.71 13.50
CA ASN A 62 -1.18 0.74 14.17
C ASN A 62 -1.16 1.86 15.21
N LYS A 63 -0.13 1.90 16.03
CA LYS A 63 0.11 2.96 17.01
C LYS A 63 1.36 3.74 16.66
N ASP A 64 1.29 5.05 16.83
CA ASP A 64 2.47 5.91 16.71
C ASP A 64 3.37 5.84 17.96
N SER A 65 4.46 6.60 17.97
CA SER A 65 5.41 6.62 19.10
C SER A 65 4.83 7.21 20.40
N GLN A 66 3.68 7.89 20.33
CA GLN A 66 2.94 8.41 21.48
C GLN A 66 1.77 7.51 21.89
N GLY A 67 1.57 6.38 21.18
CA GLY A 67 0.50 5.42 21.45
C GLY A 67 -0.84 5.76 20.83
N LEU A 68 -0.92 6.79 19.97
CA LEU A 68 -2.14 7.11 19.25
C LEU A 68 -2.41 6.02 18.20
N GLU A 69 -3.57 5.38 18.30
CA GLU A 69 -4.04 4.41 17.31
C GLU A 69 -4.54 5.11 16.05
N PHE A 70 -4.06 4.65 14.89
CA PHE A 70 -4.43 5.17 13.59
C PHE A 70 -4.73 4.05 12.58
N VAL A 71 -5.55 4.36 11.59
CA VAL A 71 -5.93 3.46 10.50
C VAL A 71 -4.71 3.20 9.61
N SER A 72 -4.27 1.95 9.53
CA SER A 72 -3.15 1.54 8.67
C SER A 72 -3.60 0.85 7.39
N SER A 73 -4.80 0.26 7.39
CA SER A 73 -5.48 -0.23 6.18
C SER A 73 -7.00 -0.16 6.31
N PHE A 74 -7.66 0.11 5.19
CA PHE A 74 -9.10 0.23 5.07
C PHE A 74 -9.55 0.00 3.62
N GLU A 75 -10.81 -0.37 3.44
CA GLU A 75 -11.40 -0.61 2.13
C GLU A 75 -12.85 -0.14 2.09
N HIS A 76 -13.33 0.22 0.90
CA HIS A 76 -14.72 0.58 0.72
C HIS A 76 -15.60 -0.68 0.77
N LYS A 77 -16.68 -0.62 1.55
CA LYS A 77 -17.60 -1.76 1.77
C LYS A 77 -18.23 -2.24 0.46
N GLN A 78 -18.72 -1.31 -0.36
CA GLN A 78 -19.31 -1.59 -1.66
C GLN A 78 -18.28 -1.63 -2.80
N TYR A 79 -17.62 -0.51 -3.12
CA TYR A 79 -16.75 -0.36 -4.29
C TYR A 79 -15.36 -1.01 -4.11
N PRO A 80 -14.64 -1.34 -5.19
CA PRO A 80 -13.27 -1.87 -5.13
C PRO A 80 -12.25 -0.75 -4.92
N ILE A 81 -12.36 -0.03 -3.80
CA ILE A 81 -11.44 1.05 -3.42
C ILE A 81 -10.72 0.64 -2.14
N TYR A 82 -9.40 0.74 -2.15
CA TYR A 82 -8.51 0.22 -1.11
C TYR A 82 -7.51 1.30 -0.69
N GLY A 83 -7.18 1.34 0.60
CA GLY A 83 -6.22 2.26 1.15
C GLY A 83 -5.28 1.57 2.13
N VAL A 84 -4.00 1.93 2.05
CA VAL A 84 -2.97 1.59 3.03
C VAL A 84 -2.23 2.87 3.39
N GLN A 85 -1.93 3.05 4.67
CA GLN A 85 -1.17 4.21 5.15
C GLN A 85 0.35 4.01 5.02
N PHE A 86 0.79 2.74 4.98
CA PHE A 86 2.17 2.33 4.76
C PHE A 86 2.48 2.18 3.26
N HIS A 87 3.76 1.93 2.96
CA HIS A 87 4.32 1.88 1.62
C HIS A 87 4.82 0.47 1.25
N PRO A 88 3.96 -0.43 0.74
CA PRO A 88 4.36 -1.79 0.39
C PRO A 88 5.38 -1.85 -0.76
N GLU A 89 5.44 -0.83 -1.61
CA GLU A 89 6.36 -0.74 -2.75
C GLU A 89 7.82 -0.60 -2.32
N LYS A 90 8.06 0.07 -1.18
CA LYS A 90 9.42 0.40 -0.73
C LYS A 90 10.26 -0.84 -0.40
N ASN A 91 9.61 -1.92 -0.01
CA ASN A 91 10.27 -3.14 0.45
C ASN A 91 11.20 -3.76 -0.60
N ALA A 92 10.81 -3.70 -1.87
CA ALA A 92 11.59 -4.29 -2.97
C ALA A 92 12.41 -3.26 -3.76
N TYR A 93 11.99 -1.98 -3.77
CA TYR A 93 12.45 -1.04 -4.78
C TYR A 93 13.22 0.17 -4.23
N GLU A 94 13.12 0.49 -2.93
CA GLU A 94 13.72 1.71 -2.38
C GLU A 94 14.81 1.44 -1.34
N TRP A 95 16.07 1.75 -1.67
CA TRP A 95 17.25 1.23 -0.95
C TRP A 95 18.04 2.28 -0.17
N LYS A 96 17.56 3.53 -0.13
CA LYS A 96 18.17 4.59 0.67
C LYS A 96 18.32 4.17 2.13
N VAL A 97 19.57 3.94 2.56
CA VAL A 97 19.94 3.46 3.91
C VAL A 97 19.30 4.28 5.02
N ALA A 98 19.28 5.60 4.89
CA ALA A 98 18.71 6.50 5.91
C ALA A 98 17.19 6.30 6.15
N ASN A 99 16.46 5.72 5.20
CA ASN A 99 15.04 5.44 5.36
C ASN A 99 14.79 4.16 6.17
N ASN A 100 15.75 3.22 6.21
CA ASN A 100 15.63 1.93 6.90
C ASN A 100 14.35 1.15 6.52
N ASN A 101 14.11 1.01 5.21
CA ASN A 101 13.01 0.21 4.67
C ASN A 101 13.21 -1.28 5.00
N PRO A 102 12.14 -2.05 5.23
CA PRO A 102 12.27 -3.48 5.49
C PRO A 102 12.50 -4.25 4.18
N HIS A 103 13.66 -4.89 4.07
CA HIS A 103 14.11 -5.64 2.89
C HIS A 103 14.22 -7.16 3.13
N THR A 104 13.60 -7.68 4.21
CA THR A 104 13.59 -9.13 4.47
C THR A 104 12.80 -9.87 3.39
N ALA A 105 13.05 -11.16 3.22
CA ALA A 105 12.28 -12.00 2.31
C ALA A 105 10.76 -11.93 2.59
N SER A 106 10.40 -11.90 3.88
CA SER A 106 9.02 -11.68 4.34
C SER A 106 8.48 -10.32 3.89
N ALA A 107 9.23 -9.23 4.04
CA ALA A 107 8.80 -7.90 3.62
C ALA A 107 8.58 -7.81 2.10
N ILE A 108 9.47 -8.42 1.30
CA ILE A 108 9.32 -8.50 -0.15
C ILE A 108 8.07 -9.31 -0.53
N LEU A 109 7.85 -10.45 0.13
CA LEU A 109 6.66 -11.28 -0.07
C LEU A 109 5.37 -10.50 0.22
N ILE A 110 5.36 -9.70 1.28
CA ILE A 110 4.23 -8.83 1.62
C ILE A 110 4.01 -7.74 0.57
N GLY A 111 5.07 -7.08 0.10
CA GLY A 111 4.96 -6.11 -1.00
C GLY A 111 4.30 -6.74 -2.25
N GLN A 112 4.73 -7.94 -2.62
CA GLN A 112 4.17 -8.70 -3.74
C GLN A 112 2.70 -9.11 -3.50
N TYR A 113 2.33 -9.45 -2.26
CA TYR A 113 0.94 -9.78 -1.91
C TYR A 113 -0.02 -8.62 -2.24
N PHE A 114 0.31 -7.40 -1.80
CA PHE A 114 -0.50 -6.20 -2.08
C PHE A 114 -0.60 -5.92 -3.59
N ALA A 115 0.52 -6.04 -4.32
CA ALA A 115 0.52 -5.87 -5.77
C ALA A 115 -0.36 -6.91 -6.47
N ASN A 116 -0.23 -8.20 -6.10
CA ASN A 116 -1.04 -9.28 -6.66
C ASN A 116 -2.54 -9.08 -6.40
N PHE A 117 -2.90 -8.68 -5.18
CA PHE A 117 -4.28 -8.36 -4.84
C PHE A 117 -4.83 -7.26 -5.75
N PHE A 118 -4.14 -6.12 -5.85
CA PHE A 118 -4.62 -5.00 -6.66
C PHE A 118 -4.72 -5.34 -8.16
N ILE A 119 -3.73 -6.07 -8.70
CA ILE A 119 -3.76 -6.52 -10.09
C ILE A 119 -4.93 -7.50 -10.31
N ASN A 120 -5.25 -8.36 -9.34
CA ASN A 120 -6.43 -9.24 -9.42
C ASN A 120 -7.75 -8.46 -9.42
N GLU A 121 -7.84 -7.33 -8.72
CA GLU A 121 -8.99 -6.43 -8.82
C GLU A 121 -9.08 -5.77 -10.21
N ALA A 122 -7.95 -5.32 -10.76
CA ALA A 122 -7.89 -4.73 -12.10
C ALA A 122 -8.30 -5.72 -13.21
N ARG A 123 -8.11 -7.03 -13.02
CA ARG A 123 -8.56 -8.07 -13.98
C ARG A 123 -10.08 -8.26 -14.01
N LYS A 124 -10.85 -7.70 -13.08
CA LYS A 124 -12.31 -7.88 -12.98
C LYS A 124 -13.11 -6.97 -13.92
N ASN A 125 -12.45 -6.28 -14.84
CA ASN A 125 -13.10 -5.46 -15.86
C ASN A 125 -12.54 -5.79 -17.25
N ASN A 126 -13.28 -5.39 -18.29
CA ASN A 126 -12.94 -5.63 -19.69
C ASN A 126 -12.47 -4.33 -20.39
N GLN A 127 -11.91 -3.37 -19.65
CA GLN A 127 -11.38 -2.15 -20.26
C GLN A 127 -10.14 -2.48 -21.09
N GLN A 128 -10.03 -1.79 -22.22
CA GLN A 128 -8.91 -1.90 -23.15
C GLN A 128 -8.77 -0.59 -23.92
N PHE A 129 -7.57 -0.33 -24.45
CA PHE A 129 -7.37 0.79 -25.35
C PHE A 129 -8.14 0.59 -26.67
N PRO A 130 -8.57 1.67 -27.35
CA PRO A 130 -9.23 1.57 -28.66
C PRO A 130 -8.36 0.95 -29.75
N SER A 131 -7.04 1.06 -29.66
CA SER A 131 -6.08 0.42 -30.56
C SER A 131 -4.73 0.14 -29.89
N SER A 132 -3.94 -0.75 -30.50
CA SER A 132 -2.60 -1.09 -30.02
C SER A 132 -1.64 0.10 -30.09
N GLU A 133 -1.83 1.00 -31.06
CA GLU A 133 -1.04 2.23 -31.20
C GLU A 133 -1.34 3.23 -30.08
N GLU A 134 -2.59 3.31 -29.62
CA GLU A 134 -2.94 4.15 -28.46
C GLU A 134 -2.35 3.59 -27.17
N GLU A 135 -2.47 2.27 -26.96
CA GLU A 135 -1.85 1.59 -25.82
C GLU A 135 -0.34 1.83 -25.82
N THR A 136 0.33 1.55 -26.94
CA THR A 136 1.79 1.69 -27.06
C THR A 136 2.26 3.08 -26.69
N ARG A 137 1.54 4.15 -27.07
CA ARG A 137 1.90 5.53 -26.73
C ARG A 137 1.66 5.89 -25.26
N ALA A 138 0.71 5.24 -24.60
CA ALA A 138 0.31 5.56 -23.23
C ALA A 138 1.16 4.83 -22.16
N LEU A 139 1.77 3.71 -22.51
CA LEU A 139 2.55 2.89 -21.56
C LEU A 139 3.76 3.64 -20.99
N ILE A 140 4.11 3.30 -19.74
CA ILE A 140 5.25 3.90 -19.02
C ILE A 140 6.60 3.65 -19.72
N TYR A 141 6.68 2.68 -20.61
CA TYR A 141 7.88 2.33 -21.37
C TYR A 141 8.39 3.46 -22.30
N ASN A 142 7.54 4.44 -22.62
CA ASN A 142 7.93 5.61 -23.42
C ASN A 142 8.69 6.67 -22.62
N TYR A 143 8.81 6.50 -21.31
CA TYR A 143 9.41 7.48 -20.41
C TYR A 143 10.68 6.91 -19.79
N GLN A 144 11.66 7.78 -19.56
CA GLN A 144 12.91 7.42 -18.90
C GLN A 144 12.93 8.04 -17.50
N PRO A 145 13.07 7.24 -16.44
CA PRO A 145 13.23 7.79 -15.11
C PRO A 145 14.64 8.36 -14.92
N ALA A 146 14.76 9.41 -14.11
CA ALA A 146 16.06 9.92 -13.66
C ALA A 146 16.48 9.21 -12.37
N TYR A 147 17.78 8.96 -12.22
CA TYR A 147 18.34 8.52 -10.94
C TYR A 147 18.36 9.69 -9.95
N THR A 148 17.63 9.57 -8.85
CA THR A 148 17.43 10.61 -7.84
C THR A 148 18.02 10.25 -6.47
N GLY A 149 18.35 8.98 -6.25
CA GLY A 149 18.91 8.50 -4.98
C GLY A 149 20.21 9.21 -4.58
N ASN A 150 21.11 9.48 -5.54
CA ASN A 150 22.38 10.20 -5.31
C ASN A 150 22.20 11.69 -4.99
N ALA A 151 21.10 12.29 -5.44
CA ALA A 151 20.75 13.69 -5.18
C ALA A 151 20.06 13.86 -3.81
N GLY A 152 20.00 12.79 -3.01
CA GLY A 152 19.41 12.82 -1.67
C GLY A 152 17.88 12.73 -1.68
N ALA A 153 17.23 12.43 -2.80
CA ALA A 153 15.80 12.14 -2.84
C ALA A 153 15.45 10.93 -1.96
N LYS A 154 14.15 10.74 -1.66
CA LYS A 154 13.67 9.57 -0.91
C LYS A 154 13.46 8.33 -1.79
N PHE A 155 13.54 8.52 -3.11
CA PHE A 155 13.32 7.50 -4.13
C PHE A 155 14.60 7.27 -4.93
N GLU A 156 14.88 6.03 -5.31
CA GLU A 156 16.01 5.70 -6.18
C GLU A 156 15.83 6.35 -7.55
N GLN A 157 14.63 6.25 -8.12
CA GLN A 157 14.31 6.75 -9.45
C GLN A 157 12.96 7.48 -9.47
N CYS A 158 12.85 8.55 -10.27
CA CYS A 158 11.61 9.28 -10.49
C CYS A 158 11.37 9.53 -11.98
N TYR A 159 10.10 9.42 -12.40
CA TYR A 159 9.63 9.89 -13.70
C TYR A 159 9.20 11.35 -13.57
N PHE A 160 9.65 12.20 -14.50
CA PHE A 160 9.26 13.60 -14.59
C PHE A 160 8.49 13.83 -15.89
N PHE A 161 7.33 14.48 -15.79
CA PHE A 161 6.45 14.75 -16.91
C PHE A 161 6.31 16.26 -17.08
N THR A 162 6.28 16.73 -18.32
CA THR A 162 5.93 18.12 -18.65
C THR A 162 4.44 18.21 -18.95
N ASP A 163 3.82 19.30 -18.53
CA ASP A 163 2.45 19.67 -18.92
C ASP A 163 2.32 19.93 -20.42
#